data_AF-A0A8T1TAV1-F1
#
_entry.id   AF-A0A8T1TAV1-F1
#
_cell.length_a   1.000
_cell.length_b   1.000
_cell.length_c   1.000
_cell.angle_alpha   90.00
_cell.angle_beta   90.00
_cell.angle_gamma   90.00
#
_symmetry.space_group_name_H-M   'P 1'
#
loop_
_entity.id
_entity.type
_entity.pdbx_description
1 polymer ?
#
loop_
_entity_poly.entity_id
_entity_poly.type
_entity_poly.pdbx_seq_one_letter_code
_entity_poly.pdbx_strand_id
1 'polypeptide(L)'
;MSAQQRNLIPFSPAAYNELANHYALHPSAMQFIVNYSPEDIVIAKIKSNASLLWSISPASREAMMDELSSSAAVYINFHWTVLRNASLVKNVEASGKHTVRYEEKEIREQIVQMLNGTRKEPILLPGVVPRYLRATAGAEAKTAHRLQVAHSHKPQDIDKMAFFRNITIKLQQLAINSSSGQVTEWWVIREWTPTCSGNACSKNMELIIYNDKVSPSSLGFLAGYGIVGLYMSVVLVIGKFIREFFNGISRSIMFEELPNVDRILKLCTDIFLVREIGELELEEQLFAKLIFLYRSPETMIKWTRQSKEQ
;
A
#
# COMPACT_ATOMS: atom_id res chain seq x y z
N MET A 1 19.02 12.99 -12.50
CA MET A 1 18.92 13.92 -11.36
C MET A 1 18.24 13.18 -10.21
N SER A 2 18.66 13.37 -8.97
CA SER A 2 18.05 12.73 -7.81
C SER A 2 17.74 13.75 -6.70
N ALA A 3 16.60 13.57 -6.03
CA ALA A 3 16.26 14.29 -4.81
C ALA A 3 16.31 13.28 -3.64
N GLN A 4 17.12 13.58 -2.63
CA GLN A 4 17.27 12.78 -1.41
C GLN A 4 16.66 13.52 -0.21
N GLN A 5 16.73 12.94 0.98
CA GLN A 5 16.05 13.36 2.22
C GLN A 5 15.98 14.89 2.45
N ARG A 6 17.06 15.65 2.24
CA ARG A 6 17.04 17.13 2.44
C ARG A 6 16.18 17.90 1.45
N ASN A 7 15.90 17.31 0.29
CA ASN A 7 15.11 17.88 -0.78
C ASN A 7 13.70 17.24 -0.89
N LEU A 8 13.38 16.30 0.00
CA LEU A 8 12.07 15.68 0.13
C LEU A 8 11.38 16.29 1.35
N ILE A 9 10.41 17.17 1.12
CA ILE A 9 9.76 17.96 2.18
C ILE A 9 8.32 17.46 2.32
N PRO A 10 7.91 16.93 3.49
CA PRO A 10 6.52 16.56 3.72
C PRO A 10 5.61 17.79 3.66
N PHE A 11 4.36 17.59 3.27
CA PHE A 11 3.37 18.67 3.23
C PHE A 11 3.08 19.20 4.64
N SER A 12 3.00 20.53 4.76
CA SER A 12 2.46 21.15 5.97
C SER A 12 0.92 21.12 5.96
N PRO A 13 0.25 21.14 7.12
CA PRO A 13 -1.21 21.22 7.18
C PRO A 13 -1.77 22.45 6.44
N ALA A 14 -1.06 23.59 6.49
CA ALA A 14 -1.43 24.80 5.77
C ALA A 14 -1.37 24.60 4.24
N ALA A 15 -0.30 23.98 3.72
CA ALA A 15 -0.15 23.70 2.29
C ALA A 15 -1.19 22.67 1.81
N TYR A 16 -1.55 21.70 2.65
CA TYR A 16 -2.63 20.76 2.36
C TYR A 16 -3.99 21.46 2.23
N ASN A 17 -4.30 22.37 3.17
CA ASN A 17 -5.54 23.15 3.11
C ASN A 17 -5.59 24.08 1.88
N GLU A 18 -4.47 24.70 1.52
CA GLU A 18 -4.36 25.50 0.30
C GLU A 18 -4.61 24.66 -0.96
N LEU A 19 -3.99 23.47 -1.02
CA LEU A 19 -4.22 22.52 -2.11
C LEU A 19 -5.69 22.07 -2.18
N ALA A 20 -6.31 21.72 -1.04
CA ALA A 20 -7.71 21.34 -0.99
C ALA A 20 -8.61 22.49 -1.48
N ASN A 21 -8.35 23.71 -1.04
CA ASN A 21 -9.09 24.89 -1.51
C ASN A 21 -8.95 25.10 -3.02
N HIS A 22 -7.76 24.87 -3.58
CA HIS A 22 -7.54 24.97 -5.03
C HIS A 22 -8.38 23.96 -5.83
N TYR A 23 -8.63 22.76 -5.29
CA TYR A 23 -9.42 21.72 -5.95
C TYR A 23 -10.87 21.62 -5.42
N ALA A 24 -11.34 22.61 -4.65
CA ALA A 24 -12.67 22.60 -4.03
C ALA A 24 -13.82 22.44 -5.02
N LEU A 25 -13.67 23.00 -6.23
CA LEU A 25 -14.66 22.94 -7.30
C LEU A 25 -14.55 21.68 -8.18
N HIS A 26 -13.59 20.78 -7.89
CA HIS A 26 -13.34 19.58 -8.68
C HIS A 26 -13.56 18.31 -7.83
N PRO A 27 -14.78 17.72 -7.85
CA PRO A 27 -15.13 16.59 -6.98
C PRO A 27 -14.19 15.39 -7.11
N SER A 28 -13.79 15.03 -8.34
CA SER A 28 -12.89 13.89 -8.58
C SER A 28 -11.48 14.09 -8.00
N ALA A 29 -10.98 15.33 -8.06
CA ALA A 29 -9.70 15.71 -7.47
C ALA A 29 -9.79 15.73 -5.93
N MET A 30 -10.89 16.27 -5.39
CA MET A 30 -11.11 16.30 -3.94
C MET A 30 -11.24 14.90 -3.34
N GLN A 31 -11.99 14.00 -3.99
CA GLN A 31 -12.07 12.60 -3.58
C GLN A 31 -10.71 11.91 -3.57
N PHE A 32 -9.79 12.31 -4.46
CA PHE A 32 -8.43 11.81 -4.45
C PHE A 32 -7.64 12.38 -3.26
N ILE A 33 -7.65 13.71 -3.07
CA ILE A 33 -6.89 14.41 -2.02
C ILE A 33 -7.28 13.93 -0.62
N VAL A 34 -8.58 13.77 -0.33
CA VAL A 34 -9.11 13.37 0.99
C VAL A 34 -8.63 11.99 1.45
N ASN A 35 -8.19 11.13 0.54
CA ASN A 35 -7.64 9.81 0.90
C ASN A 35 -6.22 9.89 1.50
N TYR A 36 -5.58 11.05 1.48
CA TYR A 36 -4.21 11.25 1.93
C TYR A 36 -4.15 12.23 3.10
N SER A 37 -3.35 11.89 4.10
CA SER A 37 -2.94 12.81 5.15
C SER A 37 -1.82 13.74 4.63
N PRO A 38 -1.57 14.92 5.24
CA PRO A 38 -0.44 15.77 4.86
C PRO A 38 0.92 15.05 4.92
N GLU A 39 1.10 14.12 5.85
CA GLU A 39 2.30 13.29 5.97
C GLU A 39 2.51 12.30 4.82
N ASP A 40 1.44 11.91 4.12
CA ASP A 40 1.51 10.98 2.98
C ASP A 40 1.96 11.70 1.69
N ILE A 41 1.98 13.03 1.70
CA ILE A 41 2.28 13.86 0.53
C ILE A 41 3.66 14.50 0.72
N VAL A 42 4.54 14.30 -0.27
CA VAL A 42 5.92 14.79 -0.23
C VAL A 42 6.21 15.65 -1.45
N ILE A 43 6.79 16.82 -1.23
CA ILE A 43 7.36 17.69 -2.28
C ILE A 43 8.80 17.27 -2.52
N ALA A 44 9.09 16.78 -3.72
CA ALA A 44 10.44 16.51 -4.18
C ALA A 44 10.99 17.71 -4.94
N LYS A 45 11.93 18.43 -4.32
CA LYS A 45 12.67 19.54 -4.93
C LYS A 45 13.85 19.00 -5.73
N ILE A 46 13.75 19.04 -7.05
CA ILE A 46 14.79 18.52 -7.95
C ILE A 46 15.68 19.68 -8.40
N LYS A 47 17.00 19.53 -8.21
CA LYS A 47 17.98 20.53 -8.64
C LYS A 47 17.96 20.67 -10.16
N SER A 48 18.12 21.90 -10.65
CA SER A 48 18.06 22.20 -12.09
C SER A 48 19.22 21.65 -12.92
N ASN A 49 20.41 21.49 -12.33
CA ASN A 49 21.58 21.00 -13.04
C ASN A 49 21.59 19.46 -13.07
N ALA A 50 21.90 18.89 -14.24
CA ALA A 50 22.19 17.47 -14.34
C ALA A 50 23.30 17.06 -13.36
N SER A 51 23.12 15.90 -12.72
CA SER A 51 24.10 15.31 -11.81
C SER A 51 25.25 14.63 -12.54
N LEU A 52 25.11 14.42 -13.85
CA LEU A 52 26.06 13.73 -14.72
C LEU A 52 26.37 14.62 -15.92
N LEU A 53 27.61 14.53 -16.41
CA LEU A 53 28.02 15.15 -17.66
C LEU A 53 27.36 14.43 -18.84
N TRP A 54 27.12 15.17 -19.91
CA TRP A 54 26.58 14.62 -21.15
C TRP A 54 27.73 14.09 -22.01
N SER A 55 27.97 12.78 -21.94
CA SER A 55 29.08 12.10 -22.61
C SER A 55 28.64 11.42 -23.91
N ILE A 56 28.07 12.18 -24.85
CA ILE A 56 27.72 11.68 -26.18
C ILE A 56 28.97 11.61 -27.08
N SER A 57 29.08 10.59 -27.92
CA SER A 57 30.15 10.54 -28.92
C SER A 57 29.92 11.58 -30.02
N PRO A 58 30.96 12.16 -30.63
CA PRO A 58 30.81 13.12 -31.73
C PRO A 58 29.97 12.58 -32.89
N ALA A 59 30.21 11.32 -33.30
CA ALA A 59 29.46 10.67 -34.37
C ALA A 59 27.97 10.48 -34.01
N SER A 60 27.67 10.11 -32.76
CA SER A 60 26.27 10.00 -32.30
C SER A 60 25.58 11.36 -32.22
N ARG A 61 26.32 12.43 -31.90
CA ARG A 61 25.78 13.80 -31.90
C ARG A 61 25.42 14.26 -33.31
N GLU A 62 26.30 14.03 -34.28
CA GLU A 62 26.03 14.32 -35.70
C GLU A 62 24.82 13.53 -36.20
N ALA A 63 24.79 12.22 -35.97
CA ALA A 63 23.65 11.39 -36.31
C ALA A 63 22.34 11.86 -35.66
N MET A 64 22.38 12.29 -34.39
CA MET A 64 21.21 12.85 -33.70
C MET A 64 20.73 14.16 -34.35
N MET A 65 21.64 15.04 -34.76
CA MET A 65 21.28 16.27 -35.46
C MET A 65 20.66 15.99 -36.83
N ASP A 66 21.21 15.03 -37.57
CA ASP A 66 20.69 14.61 -38.87
C ASP A 66 19.31 13.96 -38.74
N GLU A 67 19.11 13.10 -37.74
CA GLU A 67 17.81 12.48 -37.46
C GLU A 67 16.76 13.52 -37.03
N LEU A 68 17.13 14.49 -36.18
CA LEU A 68 16.22 15.56 -35.76
C LEU A 68 15.84 16.51 -36.91
N SER A 69 16.74 16.71 -37.89
CA SER A 69 16.48 17.57 -39.05
C SER A 69 15.61 16.87 -40.11
N SER A 70 15.75 15.56 -40.28
CA SER A 70 15.01 14.74 -41.25
C SER A 70 13.67 14.21 -40.74
N SER A 71 13.54 13.98 -39.42
CA SER A 71 12.34 13.39 -38.83
C SER A 71 11.14 14.33 -38.81
N ALA A 72 9.94 13.77 -38.93
CA ALA A 72 8.68 14.51 -38.88
C ALA A 72 8.21 14.86 -37.46
N ALA A 73 8.71 14.18 -36.42
CA ALA A 73 8.39 14.44 -35.03
C ALA A 73 9.55 14.05 -34.10
N VAL A 74 9.61 14.65 -32.91
CA VAL A 74 10.54 14.27 -31.84
C VAL A 74 9.78 13.80 -30.60
N TYR A 75 10.26 12.72 -29.98
CA TYR A 75 9.68 12.17 -28.76
C TYR A 75 10.57 12.48 -27.56
N ILE A 76 10.00 13.14 -26.55
CA ILE A 76 10.69 13.45 -25.31
C ILE A 76 10.10 12.60 -24.19
N ASN A 77 10.97 11.87 -23.51
CA ASN A 77 10.62 10.92 -22.47
C ASN A 77 11.04 11.45 -21.09
N PHE A 78 10.09 11.59 -20.17
CA PHE A 78 10.34 11.88 -18.77
C PHE A 78 10.16 10.60 -17.93
N HIS A 79 11.25 10.12 -17.34
CA HIS A 79 11.25 8.94 -16.49
C HIS A 79 11.40 9.33 -15.02
N TRP A 80 10.65 8.66 -14.15
CA TRP A 80 10.81 8.80 -12.70
C TRP A 80 10.89 7.43 -12.04
N THR A 81 11.64 7.42 -10.94
CA THR A 81 11.80 6.28 -10.06
C THR A 81 11.62 6.77 -8.63
N VAL A 82 10.72 6.14 -7.89
CA VAL A 82 10.47 6.40 -6.48
C VAL A 82 11.00 5.21 -5.69
N LEU A 83 11.97 5.47 -4.82
CA LEU A 83 12.53 4.48 -3.90
C LEU A 83 11.90 4.67 -2.53
N ARG A 84 11.33 3.61 -1.99
CA ARG A 84 10.73 3.57 -0.64
C ARG A 84 11.50 2.62 0.25
N ASN A 85 11.26 2.73 1.56
CA ASN A 85 11.95 1.89 2.54
C ASN A 85 11.55 0.41 2.38
N ALA A 86 12.55 -0.45 2.20
CA ALA A 86 12.38 -1.89 2.02
C ALA A 86 11.72 -2.59 3.22
N SER A 87 11.86 -2.03 4.43
CA SER A 87 11.22 -2.58 5.62
C SER A 87 9.70 -2.38 5.65
N LEU A 88 9.18 -1.43 4.88
CA LEU A 88 7.77 -1.05 4.89
C LEU A 88 7.01 -1.59 3.67
N VAL A 89 7.68 -1.71 2.52
CA VAL A 89 7.04 -2.07 1.25
C VAL A 89 7.67 -3.30 0.63
N LYS A 90 6.84 -4.19 0.08
CA LYS A 90 7.27 -5.36 -0.69
C LYS A 90 8.09 -4.99 -1.93
N ASN A 91 7.68 -3.95 -2.66
CA ASN A 91 8.40 -3.39 -3.80
C ASN A 91 9.09 -2.08 -3.39
N VAL A 92 10.41 -2.14 -3.31
CA VAL A 92 11.27 -1.01 -2.92
C VAL A 92 11.24 0.10 -3.97
N GLU A 93 11.22 -0.30 -5.24
CA GLU A 93 11.31 0.60 -6.38
C GLU A 93 9.98 0.62 -7.15
N ALA A 94 9.48 1.83 -7.41
CA ALA A 94 8.35 2.05 -8.28
C ALA A 94 8.74 3.04 -9.38
N SER A 95 8.55 2.67 -10.65
CA SER A 95 8.97 3.47 -11.80
C SER A 95 7.81 3.87 -12.71
N GLY A 96 8.00 4.91 -13.50
CA GLY A 96 7.04 5.36 -14.50
C GLY A 96 7.69 6.22 -15.59
N LYS A 97 6.94 6.41 -16.67
CA LYS A 97 7.37 7.17 -17.85
C LYS A 97 6.20 8.01 -18.37
N HIS A 98 6.51 9.23 -18.79
CA HIS A 98 5.63 10.09 -19.58
C HIS A 98 6.33 10.45 -20.89
N THR A 99 5.61 10.38 -22.00
CA THR A 99 6.18 10.62 -23.34
C THR A 99 5.38 11.72 -24.01
N VAL A 100 6.07 12.74 -24.52
CA VAL A 100 5.47 13.82 -25.31
C VAL A 100 6.02 13.78 -26.72
N ARG A 101 5.14 13.91 -27.71
CA ARG A 101 5.48 13.98 -29.13
C ARG A 101 5.34 15.43 -29.59
N TYR A 102 6.41 15.99 -30.15
CA TYR A 102 6.41 17.31 -30.78
C TYR A 102 6.55 17.18 -32.28
N GLU A 103 5.57 17.72 -33.00
CA GLU A 103 5.55 17.75 -34.47
C GLU A 103 6.07 19.08 -35.03
N GLU A 104 6.06 20.12 -34.19
CA GLU A 104 6.52 21.46 -34.52
C GLU A 104 8.00 21.45 -34.93
N LYS A 105 8.25 22.01 -36.11
CA LYS A 105 9.61 22.15 -36.66
C LYS A 105 10.47 23.06 -35.79
N GLU A 106 9.86 24.08 -35.17
CA GLU A 106 10.53 25.07 -34.33
C GLU A 106 11.29 24.44 -33.17
N ILE A 107 10.66 23.52 -32.42
CA ILE A 107 11.31 22.84 -31.29
C ILE A 107 12.51 22.01 -31.77
N ARG A 108 12.35 21.28 -32.88
CA ARG A 108 13.45 20.47 -33.45
C ARG A 108 14.62 21.33 -33.90
N GLU A 109 14.34 22.39 -34.66
CA GLU A 109 15.37 23.32 -35.13
C GLU A 109 16.08 24.00 -33.95
N GLN A 110 15.35 24.40 -32.91
CA GLN A 110 15.95 24.96 -31.71
C GLN A 110 16.86 23.96 -30.99
N ILE A 111 16.49 22.68 -30.90
CA ILE A 111 17.34 21.64 -30.33
C ILE A 111 18.60 21.47 -31.18
N VAL A 112 18.47 21.37 -32.50
CA VAL A 112 19.63 21.25 -33.41
C VAL A 112 20.55 22.47 -33.30
N GLN A 113 20.01 23.68 -33.24
CA GLN A 113 20.79 24.91 -33.03
C GLN A 113 21.51 24.92 -31.68
N MET A 114 20.90 24.34 -30.64
CA MET A 114 21.54 24.20 -29.33
C MET A 114 22.66 23.15 -29.35
N LEU A 115 22.45 22.04 -30.08
CA LEU A 115 23.46 21.01 -30.29
C LEU A 115 24.61 21.51 -31.17
N ASN A 116 24.38 22.43 -32.11
CA ASN A 116 25.44 23.06 -32.90
C ASN A 116 26.17 24.18 -32.12
N GLY A 117 25.65 24.59 -30.96
CA GLY A 117 26.20 25.68 -30.16
C GLY A 117 25.89 27.09 -30.70
N THR A 118 25.09 27.22 -31.77
CA THR A 118 24.67 28.51 -32.31
C THR A 118 23.67 29.22 -31.40
N ARG A 119 22.84 28.46 -30.66
CA ARG A 119 21.85 29.00 -29.72
C ARG A 119 22.31 28.83 -28.27
N LYS A 120 22.37 29.94 -27.53
CA LYS A 120 22.67 29.97 -26.08
C LYS A 120 21.45 30.15 -25.19
N GLU A 121 20.31 30.50 -25.79
CA GLU A 121 19.03 30.70 -25.11
C GLU A 121 18.33 29.38 -24.81
N PRO A 122 17.63 29.25 -23.67
CA PRO A 122 16.89 28.05 -23.34
C PRO A 122 15.76 27.75 -24.34
N ILE A 123 15.41 26.48 -24.45
CA ILE A 123 14.31 25.96 -25.29
C ILE A 123 13.14 25.63 -24.39
N LEU A 124 11.94 26.09 -24.73
CA LEU A 124 10.71 25.77 -24.01
C LEU A 124 10.11 24.46 -24.56
N LEU A 125 9.89 23.50 -23.68
CA LEU A 125 9.23 22.23 -23.98
C LEU A 125 7.92 22.14 -23.19
N PRO A 126 6.76 22.22 -23.86
CA PRO A 126 5.48 22.23 -23.17
C PRO A 126 5.05 20.83 -22.71
N GLY A 127 4.51 20.72 -21.49
CA GLY A 127 3.83 19.52 -21.01
C GLY A 127 4.70 18.29 -20.70
N VAL A 128 6.01 18.46 -20.49
CA VAL A 128 6.95 17.34 -20.27
C VAL A 128 6.85 16.75 -18.86
N VAL A 129 6.63 17.59 -17.83
CA VAL A 129 6.81 17.15 -16.44
C VAL A 129 5.46 17.01 -15.75
N PRO A 130 5.04 15.81 -15.31
CA PRO A 130 3.84 15.67 -14.49
C PRO A 130 4.09 16.23 -13.09
N ARG A 131 3.28 17.20 -12.65
CA ARG A 131 3.42 17.82 -11.32
C ARG A 131 3.08 16.83 -10.20
N TYR A 132 2.13 15.93 -10.43
CA TYR A 132 1.60 15.03 -9.40
C TYR A 132 1.83 13.56 -9.76
N LEU A 133 2.54 12.87 -8.87
CA LEU A 133 2.81 11.44 -8.97
C LEU A 133 2.13 10.69 -7.83
N ARG A 134 1.75 9.44 -8.09
CA ARG A 134 1.19 8.52 -7.09
C ARG A 134 2.08 7.29 -6.98
N ALA A 135 2.67 7.12 -5.80
CA ALA A 135 3.49 5.97 -5.45
C ALA A 135 2.62 4.91 -4.75
N THR A 136 2.23 3.89 -5.51
CA THR A 136 1.44 2.75 -5.01
C THR A 136 2.36 1.66 -4.45
N ALA A 137 1.86 0.68 -3.67
CA ALA A 137 2.68 -0.46 -3.20
C ALA A 137 3.26 -1.35 -4.34
N GLY A 138 2.80 -1.18 -5.58
CA GLY A 138 3.30 -1.89 -6.76
C GLY A 138 4.67 -1.40 -7.24
N ALA A 139 5.16 -2.04 -8.31
CA ALA A 139 6.38 -1.63 -9.01
C ALA A 139 6.16 -0.46 -9.99
N GLU A 140 4.91 -0.02 -10.16
CA GLU A 140 4.55 1.11 -11.02
C GLU A 140 4.19 2.35 -10.19
N ALA A 141 4.86 3.46 -10.48
CA ALA A 141 4.52 4.78 -10.00
C ALA A 141 3.79 5.52 -11.12
N LYS A 142 2.48 5.74 -10.96
CA LYS A 142 1.64 6.38 -11.99
C LYS A 142 1.49 7.87 -11.73
N THR A 143 1.08 8.63 -12.73
CA THR A 143 0.66 10.02 -12.54
C THR A 143 -0.68 10.06 -11.80
N ALA A 144 -0.89 11.08 -10.97
CA ALA A 144 -2.14 11.25 -10.23
C ALA A 144 -3.25 11.83 -11.13
N HIS A 145 -3.68 11.07 -12.15
CA HIS A 145 -4.60 11.52 -13.20
C HIS A 145 -5.91 12.16 -12.69
N ARG A 146 -6.38 11.83 -11.48
CA ARG A 146 -7.57 12.46 -10.87
C ARG A 146 -7.40 13.95 -10.55
N LEU A 147 -6.15 14.42 -10.48
CA LEU A 147 -5.82 15.84 -10.33
C LEU A 147 -5.66 16.55 -11.67
N GLN A 148 -5.76 15.84 -12.79
CA GLN A 148 -5.80 16.45 -14.10
C GLN A 148 -7.19 17.06 -14.31
N VAL A 149 -7.28 18.36 -14.12
CA VAL A 149 -8.53 19.13 -14.24
C VAL A 149 -8.44 20.10 -15.41
N ALA A 150 -9.59 20.38 -16.03
CA ALA A 150 -9.69 21.45 -17.02
C ALA A 150 -9.53 22.79 -16.30
N HIS A 151 -8.63 23.64 -16.81
CA HIS A 151 -8.41 24.99 -16.27
C HIS A 151 -8.83 26.05 -17.29
N SER A 152 -9.15 27.23 -16.79
CA SER A 152 -9.44 28.40 -17.63
C SER A 152 -8.20 28.83 -18.44
N HIS A 153 -8.40 29.56 -19.54
CA HIS A 153 -7.32 30.15 -20.34
C HIS A 153 -6.62 31.33 -19.65
N LYS A 154 -7.02 31.69 -18.43
CA LYS A 154 -6.34 32.74 -17.65
C LYS A 154 -4.92 32.27 -17.27
N PRO A 155 -3.88 33.07 -17.49
CA PRO A 155 -2.48 32.66 -17.25
C PRO A 155 -2.20 32.28 -15.79
N GLN A 156 -2.92 32.87 -14.83
CA GLN A 156 -2.80 32.53 -13.40
C GLN A 156 -3.41 31.15 -13.07
N ASP A 157 -4.48 30.76 -13.76
CA ASP A 157 -5.15 29.47 -13.56
C ASP A 157 -4.40 28.34 -14.26
N ILE A 158 -3.81 28.63 -15.43
CA ILE A 158 -2.88 27.73 -16.13
C ILE A 158 -1.73 27.36 -15.21
N ASP A 159 -1.10 28.33 -14.55
CA ASP A 159 0.00 28.02 -13.65
C ASP A 159 -0.42 27.30 -12.37
N LYS A 160 -1.63 27.51 -11.87
CA LYS A 160 -2.03 26.85 -10.61
C LYS A 160 -2.52 25.42 -10.84
N MET A 161 -3.18 25.17 -11.96
CA MET A 161 -3.89 23.91 -12.25
C MET A 161 -3.25 23.09 -13.40
N ALA A 162 -2.18 23.57 -14.04
CA ALA A 162 -1.46 22.75 -15.03
C ALA A 162 -0.93 21.47 -14.40
N PHE A 163 -1.48 20.35 -14.85
CA PHE A 163 -1.04 19.02 -14.45
C PHE A 163 0.33 18.68 -15.04
N PHE A 164 0.50 18.98 -16.33
CA PHE A 164 1.77 18.85 -17.02
C PHE A 164 2.43 20.21 -17.13
N ARG A 165 3.65 20.31 -16.61
CA ARG A 165 4.44 21.52 -16.55
C ARG A 165 5.35 21.64 -17.75
N ASN A 166 5.51 22.88 -18.18
CA ASN A 166 6.46 23.26 -19.21
C ASN A 166 7.84 23.37 -18.57
N ILE A 167 8.85 22.91 -19.30
CA ILE A 167 10.24 23.01 -18.86
C ILE A 167 11.04 23.81 -19.86
N THR A 168 12.09 24.46 -19.36
CA THR A 168 13.14 25.01 -20.20
C THR A 168 14.38 24.16 -20.11
N ILE A 169 14.95 23.79 -21.26
CA ILE A 169 16.22 23.05 -21.34
C ILE A 169 17.30 23.95 -21.92
N LYS A 170 18.53 23.80 -21.40
CA LYS A 170 19.71 24.50 -21.90
C LYS A 170 20.92 23.58 -21.82
N LEU A 171 21.67 23.48 -22.92
CA LEU A 171 22.99 22.85 -22.93
C LEU A 171 24.02 23.86 -22.42
N GLN A 172 24.69 23.54 -21.33
CA GLN A 172 25.80 24.32 -20.79
C GLN A 172 27.11 23.66 -21.20
N GLN A 173 28.06 24.46 -21.67
CA GLN A 173 29.37 24.01 -22.10
C GLN A 173 30.44 24.73 -21.27
N LEU A 174 31.47 23.99 -20.88
CA LEU A 174 32.66 24.51 -20.22
C LEU A 174 33.90 23.89 -20.90
N ALA A 175 34.73 24.75 -21.48
CA ALA A 175 36.04 24.36 -21.99
C ALA A 175 37.01 24.27 -20.81
N ILE A 176 37.59 23.08 -20.58
CA ILE A 176 38.46 22.84 -19.42
C ILE A 176 39.88 23.35 -19.68
N ASN A 177 40.34 23.31 -20.94
CA ASN A 177 41.61 23.89 -21.38
C ASN A 177 41.52 24.29 -22.86
N SER A 178 41.92 25.50 -23.21
CA SER A 178 41.92 26.00 -24.60
C SER A 178 42.83 25.19 -25.54
N SER A 179 43.69 24.32 -25.00
CA SER A 179 44.68 23.53 -25.74
C SER A 179 44.27 22.07 -26.01
N SER A 180 43.31 21.49 -25.28
CA SER A 180 42.99 20.06 -25.40
C SER A 180 41.71 19.75 -26.18
N GLY A 181 40.97 20.77 -26.63
CA GLY A 181 39.70 20.58 -27.35
C GLY A 181 38.60 19.88 -26.54
N GLN A 182 38.84 19.55 -25.27
CA GLN A 182 37.89 18.87 -24.41
C GLN A 182 36.87 19.87 -23.87
N VAL A 183 35.68 19.83 -24.46
CA VAL A 183 34.50 20.56 -24.00
C VAL A 183 33.69 19.62 -23.12
N THR A 184 33.44 20.05 -21.88
CA THR A 184 32.48 19.36 -21.01
C THR A 184 31.12 20.00 -21.13
N GLU A 185 30.11 19.17 -21.37
CA GLU A 185 28.75 19.62 -21.59
C GLU A 185 27.81 18.98 -20.56
N TRP A 186 26.78 19.69 -20.12
CA TRP A 186 25.71 19.14 -19.31
C TRP A 186 24.40 19.88 -19.56
N TRP A 187 23.28 19.19 -19.35
CA TRP A 187 21.96 19.77 -19.49
C TRP A 187 21.49 20.43 -18.19
N VAL A 188 20.92 21.63 -18.34
CA VAL A 188 20.24 22.35 -17.27
C VAL A 188 18.75 22.37 -17.60
N ILE A 189 17.93 21.87 -16.68
CA ILE A 189 16.48 21.76 -16.83
C ILE A 189 15.85 22.62 -15.74
N ARG A 190 14.94 23.52 -16.12
CA ARG A 190 14.20 24.36 -15.16
C ARG A 190 12.73 24.31 -15.46
N GLU A 191 11.91 24.47 -14.42
CA GLU A 191 10.46 24.61 -14.59
C GLU A 191 10.15 26.04 -15.06
N TRP A 192 9.28 26.14 -16.07
CA TRP A 192 8.86 27.43 -16.62
C TRP A 192 7.67 27.97 -15.83
N THR A 193 7.77 29.22 -15.38
CA THR A 193 6.71 29.89 -14.62
C THR A 193 6.16 31.09 -15.42
N PRO A 194 4.87 31.09 -15.80
CA PRO A 194 4.26 32.18 -16.57
C PRO A 194 4.07 33.47 -15.77
N THR A 195 4.05 33.40 -14.44
CA THR A 195 3.73 34.50 -13.52
C THR A 195 4.91 35.42 -13.19
N CYS A 196 6.08 35.17 -13.78
CA CYS A 196 7.27 35.97 -13.49
C CYS A 196 7.44 37.11 -14.50
N SER A 197 7.69 38.32 -13.96
CA SER A 197 8.05 39.52 -14.72
C SER A 197 9.54 39.80 -14.47
N GLY A 198 10.42 39.38 -15.39
CA GLY A 198 11.89 39.63 -15.35
C GLY A 198 12.76 38.36 -15.43
N ASN A 199 14.07 38.49 -15.14
CA ASN A 199 15.08 37.41 -15.27
C ASN A 199 14.94 36.23 -14.27
N ALA A 200 13.84 36.17 -13.51
CA ALA A 200 13.57 35.17 -12.48
C ALA A 200 12.47 34.15 -12.87
N CYS A 201 12.17 33.98 -14.18
CA CYS A 201 11.12 33.07 -14.68
C CYS A 201 11.46 31.57 -14.68
N SER A 202 12.47 31.15 -13.91
CA SER A 202 12.93 29.75 -13.92
C SER A 202 13.20 29.27 -12.51
N LYS A 203 12.36 28.36 -12.02
CA LYS A 203 12.50 27.73 -10.70
C LYS A 203 13.09 26.31 -10.85
N ASN A 204 13.68 25.82 -9.76
CA ASN A 204 13.97 24.39 -9.64
C ASN A 204 12.66 23.61 -9.77
N MET A 205 12.73 22.43 -10.39
CA MET A 205 11.58 21.57 -10.64
C MET A 205 11.05 20.99 -9.33
N GLU A 206 9.73 21.05 -9.12
CA GLU A 206 9.08 20.50 -7.94
C GLU A 206 8.04 19.45 -8.35
N LEU A 207 8.19 18.23 -7.81
CA LEU A 207 7.21 17.16 -7.98
C LEU A 207 6.47 16.94 -6.67
N ILE A 208 5.16 16.71 -6.73
CA ILE A 208 4.34 16.36 -5.58
C ILE A 208 4.02 14.87 -5.68
N ILE A 209 4.45 14.10 -4.70
CA ILE A 209 4.31 12.64 -4.66
C ILE A 209 3.32 12.27 -3.57
N TYR A 210 2.23 11.62 -3.95
CA TYR A 210 1.26 11.00 -3.05
C TYR A 210 1.68 9.56 -2.77
N ASN A 211 1.99 9.23 -1.53
CA ASN A 211 2.31 7.86 -1.13
C ASN A 211 1.05 7.15 -0.65
N ASP A 212 0.73 6.01 -1.28
CA ASP A 212 -0.32 5.14 -0.75
C ASP A 212 0.18 4.47 0.53
N LYS A 213 -0.69 4.45 1.55
CA LYS A 213 -0.44 3.70 2.79
C LYS A 213 -0.30 2.22 2.47
N VAL A 214 0.70 1.60 3.07
CA VAL A 214 0.97 0.17 2.93
C VAL A 214 0.66 -0.53 4.22
N SER A 215 -0.07 -1.64 4.15
CA SER A 215 -0.20 -2.55 5.28
C SER A 215 1.12 -3.32 5.44
N PRO A 216 1.62 -3.50 6.66
CA PRO A 216 2.80 -4.33 6.90
C PRO A 216 2.56 -5.76 6.37
N SER A 217 3.60 -6.36 5.80
CA SER A 217 3.54 -7.68 5.14
C SER A 217 2.99 -8.79 6.04
N SER A 218 3.12 -8.67 7.37
CA SER A 218 2.59 -9.60 8.35
C SER A 218 1.05 -9.67 8.39
N LEU A 219 0.36 -8.57 8.06
CA LEU A 219 -1.10 -8.50 8.13
C LEU A 219 -1.77 -9.07 6.86
N GLY A 220 -1.04 -9.15 5.75
CA GLY A 220 -1.57 -9.65 4.47
C GLY A 220 -2.03 -11.11 4.53
N PHE A 221 -1.46 -11.92 5.43
CA PHE A 221 -1.88 -13.31 5.66
C PHE A 221 -3.30 -13.41 6.24
N LEU A 222 -3.69 -12.47 7.10
CA LEU A 222 -5.00 -12.48 7.77
C LEU A 222 -6.13 -11.99 6.87
N ALA A 223 -5.83 -11.02 5.99
CA ALA A 223 -6.82 -10.31 5.19
C ALA A 223 -7.42 -11.11 4.02
N GLY A 224 -6.81 -12.24 3.62
CA GLY A 224 -7.31 -13.08 2.53
C GLY A 224 -8.32 -14.13 3.00
N TYR A 225 -7.81 -15.32 3.33
CA TYR A 225 -8.62 -16.48 3.73
C TYR A 225 -8.49 -16.82 5.22
N GLY A 226 -7.58 -16.17 5.95
CA GLY A 226 -7.28 -16.47 7.35
C GLY A 226 -8.48 -16.21 8.26
N ILE A 227 -9.16 -15.07 8.10
CA ILE A 227 -10.34 -14.75 8.91
C ILE A 227 -11.52 -15.69 8.64
N VAL A 228 -11.74 -16.05 7.38
CA VAL A 228 -12.80 -16.99 6.98
C VAL A 228 -12.49 -18.39 7.52
N GLY A 229 -11.24 -18.84 7.42
CA GLY A 229 -10.79 -20.12 7.97
C GLY A 229 -10.93 -20.18 9.50
N LEU A 230 -10.58 -19.11 10.20
CA LEU A 230 -10.76 -18.99 11.65
C LEU A 230 -12.24 -19.02 12.03
N TYR A 231 -13.09 -18.29 11.30
CA TYR A 231 -14.54 -18.32 11.53
C TYR A 231 -15.10 -19.73 11.34
N MET A 232 -14.76 -20.38 10.21
CA MET A 232 -15.22 -21.73 9.91
C MET A 232 -14.74 -22.75 10.96
N SER A 233 -13.51 -22.63 11.47
CA SER A 233 -13.01 -23.55 12.50
C SER A 233 -13.78 -23.41 13.81
N VAL A 234 -14.04 -22.18 14.27
CA VAL A 234 -14.82 -21.92 15.48
C VAL A 234 -16.26 -22.45 15.33
N VAL A 235 -16.90 -22.18 14.20
CA VAL A 235 -18.27 -22.65 13.93
C VAL A 235 -18.35 -24.18 13.92
N LEU A 236 -17.37 -24.86 13.30
CA LEU A 236 -17.33 -26.33 13.28
C LEU A 236 -17.10 -26.93 14.66
N VAL A 237 -16.25 -26.32 15.49
CA VAL A 237 -16.00 -26.77 16.87
C VAL A 237 -17.26 -26.64 17.72
N ILE A 238 -17.94 -25.48 17.67
CA ILE A 238 -19.20 -25.27 18.39
C ILE A 238 -20.27 -26.23 17.89
N GLY A 239 -20.39 -26.41 16.57
CA GLY A 239 -21.33 -27.36 15.97
C GLY A 239 -21.07 -28.80 16.41
N LYS A 240 -19.81 -29.21 16.51
CA LYS A 240 -19.43 -30.53 17.05
C LYS A 240 -19.85 -30.67 18.51
N PHE A 241 -19.60 -29.65 19.33
CA PHE A 241 -19.95 -29.66 20.75
C PHE A 241 -21.47 -29.77 20.97
N ILE A 242 -22.26 -28.98 20.25
CA ILE A 242 -23.72 -29.06 20.28
C ILE A 242 -24.20 -30.46 19.85
N ARG A 243 -23.64 -31.01 18.77
CA ARG A 243 -23.99 -32.36 18.30
C ARG A 243 -23.67 -33.45 19.31
N GLU A 244 -22.57 -33.31 20.06
CA GLU A 244 -22.15 -34.28 21.06
C GLU A 244 -23.11 -34.31 22.27
N PHE A 245 -23.62 -33.15 22.70
CA PHE A 245 -24.66 -33.09 23.74
C PHE A 245 -25.92 -33.89 23.37
N PHE A 246 -26.43 -33.75 22.16
CA PHE A 246 -27.66 -34.45 21.76
C PHE A 246 -27.42 -35.95 21.48
N ASN A 247 -26.26 -36.31 20.95
CA ASN A 247 -25.94 -37.72 20.67
C ASN A 247 -25.62 -38.53 21.93
N GLY A 248 -25.20 -37.90 23.03
CA GLY A 248 -24.84 -38.57 24.28
C GLY A 248 -26.04 -39.04 25.11
N ILE A 249 -27.21 -38.43 24.93
CA ILE A 249 -28.39 -38.63 25.80
C ILE A 249 -28.83 -40.10 25.81
N SER A 250 -28.85 -40.79 24.66
CA SER A 250 -29.36 -42.17 24.62
C SER A 250 -28.54 -43.17 25.45
N ARG A 251 -27.25 -42.87 25.69
CA ARG A 251 -26.38 -43.73 26.50
C ARG A 251 -26.56 -43.49 27.99
N SER A 252 -26.96 -42.27 28.39
CA SER A 252 -27.16 -41.92 29.81
C SER A 252 -28.54 -42.31 30.33
N ILE A 253 -29.54 -42.54 29.45
CA ILE A 253 -30.91 -42.93 29.85
C ILE A 253 -30.92 -44.05 30.90
N MET A 254 -30.10 -45.09 30.73
CA MET A 254 -30.09 -46.23 31.65
C MET A 254 -29.63 -45.89 33.08
N PHE A 255 -28.96 -44.76 33.28
CA PHE A 255 -28.43 -44.30 34.56
C PHE A 255 -29.15 -43.07 35.11
N GLU A 256 -29.73 -42.23 34.24
CA GLU A 256 -30.42 -40.99 34.63
C GLU A 256 -31.93 -41.21 34.87
N GLU A 257 -32.58 -42.06 34.06
CA GLU A 257 -34.03 -42.27 34.11
C GLU A 257 -34.41 -43.42 35.06
N LEU A 258 -34.18 -43.22 36.36
CA LEU A 258 -34.46 -44.22 37.40
C LEU A 258 -35.64 -43.78 38.30
N PRO A 259 -36.68 -44.63 38.48
CA PRO A 259 -37.93 -44.20 39.13
C PRO A 259 -37.85 -44.04 40.66
N ASN A 260 -36.99 -44.78 41.36
CA ASN A 260 -36.65 -44.55 42.78
C ASN A 260 -35.19 -44.94 43.02
N VAL A 261 -34.39 -44.03 43.57
CA VAL A 261 -32.95 -44.21 43.80
C VAL A 261 -32.58 -44.39 45.28
N ASP A 262 -33.55 -44.41 46.20
CA ASP A 262 -33.34 -44.40 47.66
C ASP A 262 -32.48 -45.57 48.14
N ARG A 263 -32.66 -46.75 47.55
CA ARG A 263 -31.88 -47.94 47.90
C ARG A 263 -30.42 -47.86 47.43
N ILE A 264 -30.17 -47.18 46.30
CA ILE A 264 -28.82 -46.93 45.79
C ILE A 264 -28.16 -45.86 46.65
N LEU A 265 -28.89 -44.79 46.97
CA LEU A 265 -28.44 -43.73 47.87
C LEU A 265 -28.07 -44.31 49.24
N LYS A 266 -28.92 -45.17 49.83
CA LYS A 266 -28.63 -45.86 51.09
C LYS A 266 -27.36 -46.69 51.00
N LEU A 267 -27.15 -47.46 49.92
CA LEU A 267 -25.92 -48.22 49.73
C LEU A 267 -24.68 -47.31 49.67
N CYS A 268 -24.76 -46.17 48.99
CA CYS A 268 -23.68 -45.18 48.97
C CYS A 268 -23.42 -44.57 50.36
N THR A 269 -24.47 -44.29 51.13
CA THR A 269 -24.35 -43.79 52.51
C THR A 269 -23.77 -44.85 53.44
N ASP A 270 -24.17 -46.11 53.31
CA ASP A 270 -23.64 -47.23 54.10
C ASP A 270 -22.13 -47.41 53.81
N ILE A 271 -21.71 -47.32 52.55
CA ILE A 271 -20.28 -47.31 52.17
C ILE A 271 -19.55 -46.15 52.85
N PHE A 272 -20.13 -44.95 52.84
CA PHE A 272 -19.53 -43.77 53.48
C PHE A 272 -19.38 -43.96 55.00
N LEU A 273 -20.40 -44.50 55.66
CA LEU A 273 -20.42 -44.75 57.10
C LEU A 273 -19.38 -45.82 57.50
N VAL A 274 -19.32 -46.92 56.75
CA VAL A 274 -18.35 -48.01 57.01
C VAL A 274 -16.91 -47.52 56.81
N ARG A 275 -16.68 -46.64 55.84
CA ARG A 275 -15.40 -45.96 55.64
C ARG A 275 -15.00 -45.08 56.84
N GLU A 276 -15.97 -44.38 57.44
CA GLU A 276 -15.73 -43.54 58.63
C GLU A 276 -15.39 -44.38 59.87
N ILE A 277 -16.00 -45.56 59.99
CA ILE A 277 -15.72 -46.51 61.08
C ILE A 277 -14.38 -47.24 60.89
N GLY A 278 -13.87 -47.32 59.65
CA GLY A 278 -12.60 -47.96 59.32
C GLY A 278 -12.68 -49.47 59.08
N GLU A 279 -13.88 -50.03 58.88
CA GLU A 279 -14.09 -51.44 58.53
C GLU A 279 -13.91 -51.69 57.02
N LEU A 280 -12.66 -51.78 56.57
CA LEU A 280 -12.30 -51.86 55.15
C LEU A 280 -12.83 -53.10 54.42
N GLU A 281 -12.94 -54.25 55.11
CA GLU A 281 -13.46 -55.48 54.50
C GLU A 281 -14.95 -55.37 54.15
N LEU A 282 -15.73 -54.75 55.03
CA LEU A 282 -17.15 -54.48 54.79
C LEU A 282 -17.34 -53.41 53.70
N GLU A 283 -16.46 -52.40 53.67
CA GLU A 283 -16.44 -51.39 52.60
C GLU A 283 -16.23 -52.03 51.22
N GLU A 284 -15.26 -52.94 51.10
CA GLU A 284 -14.96 -53.65 49.85
C GLU A 284 -16.17 -54.46 49.37
N GLN A 285 -16.85 -55.16 50.28
CA GLN A 285 -18.05 -55.94 49.95
C GLN A 285 -19.21 -55.06 49.48
N LEU A 286 -19.47 -53.93 50.16
CA LEU A 286 -20.53 -52.99 49.77
C LEU A 286 -20.19 -52.29 48.43
N PHE A 287 -18.93 -51.95 48.19
CA PHE A 287 -18.49 -51.36 46.94
C PHE A 287 -18.57 -52.36 45.77
N ALA A 288 -18.19 -53.63 45.97
CA ALA A 288 -18.35 -54.68 44.97
C ALA A 288 -19.82 -54.86 44.57
N LYS A 289 -20.75 -54.78 45.54
CA LYS A 289 -22.19 -54.78 45.30
C LYS A 289 -22.65 -53.59 44.46
N LEU A 290 -22.10 -52.40 44.70
CA LEU A 290 -22.38 -51.21 43.89
C LEU A 290 -21.91 -51.38 42.44
N ILE A 291 -20.68 -51.86 42.23
CA ILE A 291 -20.14 -52.13 40.89
C ILE A 291 -20.98 -53.19 40.15
N PHE A 292 -21.38 -54.26 40.84
CA PHE A 292 -22.25 -55.28 40.26
C PHE A 292 -23.59 -54.69 39.79
N LEU A 293 -24.18 -53.78 40.57
CA LEU A 293 -25.40 -53.08 40.21
C LEU A 293 -25.23 -52.25 38.93
N TYR A 294 -24.13 -51.49 38.80
CA TYR A 294 -23.84 -50.69 37.60
C TYR A 294 -23.42 -51.52 36.37
N ARG A 295 -23.00 -52.78 36.55
CA ARG A 295 -22.68 -53.70 35.44
C ARG A 295 -23.90 -54.40 34.85
N SER A 296 -25.03 -54.47 35.57
CA SER A 296 -26.24 -55.18 35.13
C SER A 296 -27.45 -54.25 35.10
N PRO A 297 -27.89 -53.76 33.91
CA PRO A 297 -29.04 -52.88 33.80
C PRO A 297 -30.34 -53.54 34.27
N GLU A 298 -30.46 -54.87 34.11
CA GLU A 298 -31.62 -55.61 34.61
C GLU A 298 -31.72 -55.59 36.14
N THR A 299 -30.58 -55.73 36.82
CA THR A 299 -30.52 -55.65 38.29
C THR A 299 -30.80 -54.22 38.75
N MET A 300 -30.25 -53.22 38.05
CA MET A 300 -30.50 -51.81 38.32
C MET A 300 -31.99 -51.47 38.27
N ILE A 301 -32.69 -51.89 37.20
CA ILE A 301 -34.15 -51.70 37.06
C ILE A 301 -34.91 -52.39 38.20
N LYS A 302 -34.56 -53.65 38.55
CA LYS A 302 -35.21 -54.37 39.66
C LYS A 302 -35.02 -53.65 41.00
N TRP A 303 -33.84 -53.05 41.21
CA TRP A 303 -33.49 -52.37 42.45
C TRP A 303 -34.19 -51.02 42.60
N THR A 304 -34.41 -50.31 41.49
CA THR A 304 -35.02 -48.96 41.47
C THR A 304 -36.54 -48.96 41.26
N ARG A 305 -37.18 -50.13 41.16
CA ARG A 305 -38.66 -50.22 41.11
C ARG A 305 -39.28 -49.54 42.33
N GLN A 306 -40.34 -48.76 42.08
CA GLN A 306 -41.19 -48.22 43.14
C GLN A 306 -41.73 -49.36 44.00
N SER A 307 -41.68 -49.18 45.32
CA SER A 307 -42.37 -50.08 46.24
C SER A 307 -43.87 -49.96 45.93
N LYS A 308 -44.55 -51.09 45.67
CA LYS A 308 -46.01 -51.08 45.62
C LYS A 308 -46.48 -50.72 47.02
N GLU A 309 -47.06 -49.53 47.20
CA GLU A 309 -47.92 -49.28 48.35
C GLU A 309 -49.12 -50.22 48.22
N GLN A 310 -49.19 -51.19 49.13
CA GLN A 310 -50.40 -51.92 49.49
C GLN A 310 -50.83 -51.45 50.86
#